data_AF-A0A0S9DBQ1-F1
#
_entry.id   AF-A0A0S9DBQ1-F1
#
_cell.length_a   1.000
_cell.length_b   1.000
_cell.length_c   1.000
_cell.angle_alpha   90.00
_cell.angle_beta   90.00
_cell.angle_gamma   90.00
#
_symmetry.space_group_name_H-M   'P 1'
#
loop_
_entity.id
_entity.type
_entity.pdbx_description
1 polymer ?
#
loop_
_entity_poly.entity_id
_entity_poly.type
_entity_poly.pdbx_seq_one_letter_code
_entity_poly.pdbx_strand_id
1 'polypeptide(L)' 'MRPTPRQDTTRPDPVHLHHEHAWATESVHPTSEGRVHYVRCGTCDVRRVDLQPTGTLPPIALSCPIGSSR' A
#
# COMPACT_ATOMS: atom_id res chain seq x y z
N MET A 1 17.08 0.74 32.65
CA MET A 1 16.24 0.46 31.46
C MET A 1 15.92 1.79 30.78
N ARG A 2 16.34 1.99 29.53
CA ARG A 2 16.14 3.25 28.79
C ARG A 2 15.12 2.97 27.67
N PRO A 3 14.03 3.74 27.54
CA PRO A 3 13.01 3.46 26.53
C PRO A 3 13.60 3.70 25.14
N THR A 4 13.38 2.77 24.22
CA THR A 4 13.75 2.90 22.80
C THR A 4 12.94 4.04 22.16
N PRO A 5 13.56 4.95 21.39
CA PRO A 5 12.80 5.98 20.68
C PRO A 5 11.82 5.31 19.71
N ARG A 6 10.54 5.72 19.76
CA ARG A 6 9.54 5.37 18.74
C ARG A 6 10.08 5.85 17.40
N GLN A 7 10.05 4.98 16.40
CA GLN A 7 10.45 5.33 15.04
C GLN A 7 9.53 6.46 14.56
N ASP A 8 10.13 7.63 14.42
CA ASP A 8 9.57 8.80 13.77
C ASP A 8 9.35 8.43 12.30
N THR A 9 8.09 8.39 11.86
CA THR A 9 7.73 8.16 10.47
C THR A 9 8.38 9.26 9.63
N THR A 10 9.46 8.91 8.93
CA THR A 10 10.21 9.78 8.04
C THR A 10 9.26 10.56 7.14
N ARG A 11 9.19 11.88 7.32
CA ARG A 11 8.59 12.80 6.35
C ARG A 11 9.26 12.53 5.00
N PRO A 12 8.54 12.25 3.90
CA PRO A 12 9.18 11.97 2.63
C PRO A 12 10.11 13.14 2.26
N ASP A 13 11.39 12.83 2.09
CA ASP A 13 12.42 13.78 1.72
C ASP A 13 12.18 14.26 0.27
N PRO A 14 12.32 15.56 -0.03
CA PRO A 14 12.02 16.12 -1.34
C PRO A 14 12.95 15.62 -2.47
N VAL A 15 13.91 14.71 -2.24
CA VAL A 15 14.64 14.02 -3.31
C VAL A 15 13.79 13.09 -4.19
N HIS A 16 12.46 13.11 -4.06
CA HIS A 16 11.52 12.69 -5.12
C HIS A 16 11.52 13.65 -6.34
N LEU A 17 12.54 14.50 -6.48
CA LEU A 17 12.78 15.31 -7.64
C LEU A 17 13.41 14.42 -8.73
N HIS A 18 12.57 13.99 -9.68
CA HIS A 18 12.91 13.38 -10.96
C HIS A 18 13.36 11.90 -10.94
N HIS A 19 12.50 11.00 -10.47
CA HIS A 19 12.56 9.61 -10.94
C HIS A 19 11.80 9.48 -12.27
N GLU A 20 12.46 9.86 -13.37
CA GLU A 20 11.94 9.81 -14.74
C GLU A 20 12.10 8.45 -15.43
N HIS A 21 12.71 7.48 -14.74
CA HIS A 21 12.87 6.13 -15.24
C HIS A 21 11.55 5.34 -15.26
N ALA A 22 11.52 4.29 -16.08
CA ALA A 22 10.38 3.37 -16.14
C ALA A 22 10.26 2.51 -14.87
N TRP A 23 9.01 2.31 -14.43
CA TRP A 23 8.66 1.52 -13.26
C TRP A 23 8.12 0.15 -13.69
N ALA A 24 8.59 -0.92 -13.05
CA ALA A 24 8.13 -2.28 -13.26
C ALA A 24 7.52 -2.83 -11.96
N THR A 25 6.36 -3.47 -12.07
CA THR A 25 5.68 -4.10 -10.94
C THR A 25 6.35 -5.42 -10.58
N GLU A 26 6.81 -5.54 -9.33
CA GLU A 26 7.38 -6.77 -8.77
C GLU A 26 6.30 -7.68 -8.21
N SER A 27 5.34 -7.10 -7.48
CA SER A 27 4.21 -7.82 -6.90
C SER A 27 2.97 -6.95 -6.78
N VAL A 28 1.81 -7.60 -6.76
CA VAL A 28 0.51 -6.97 -6.59
C VAL A 28 -0.27 -7.71 -5.52
N HIS A 29 -0.81 -6.97 -4.56
CA HIS A 29 -1.58 -7.52 -3.46
C HIS A 29 -2.96 -6.85 -3.37
N PRO A 30 -4.07 -7.61 -3.41
CA PRO A 30 -5.38 -7.06 -3.14
C PRO A 30 -5.54 -6.71 -1.66
N THR A 31 -6.17 -5.58 -1.38
CA THR A 31 -6.55 -5.10 -0.04
C THR A 31 -7.99 -4.54 -0.10
N SER A 32 -8.57 -4.20 1.05
CA SER A 32 -9.88 -3.53 1.09
C SER A 32 -9.87 -2.15 0.41
N GLU A 33 -8.73 -1.46 0.43
CA GLU A 33 -8.54 -0.13 -0.14
C GLU A 33 -8.34 -0.17 -1.67
N GLY A 34 -7.95 -1.32 -2.23
CA GLY A 34 -7.46 -1.36 -3.60
C GLY A 34 -6.50 -2.50 -3.89
N ARG A 35 -5.67 -2.30 -4.90
CA ARG A 35 -4.48 -3.13 -5.14
C ARG A 35 -3.26 -2.32 -4.78
N VAL A 36 -2.42 -2.89 -3.92
CA VAL A 36 -1.09 -2.34 -3.62
C VAL A 36 -0.09 -2.96 -4.60
N HIS A 37 0.61 -2.10 -5.33
CA HIS A 37 1.66 -2.47 -6.27
C HIS A 37 3.02 -2.13 -5.66
N TYR A 38 3.87 -3.13 -5.50
CA TYR A 38 5.28 -2.92 -5.20
C TYR A 38 6.01 -2.76 -6.52
N VAL A 39 6.54 -1.57 -6.78
CA VAL A 39 7.21 -1.24 -8.04
C VAL A 39 8.68 -0.94 -7.81
N ARG A 40 9.50 -1.36 -8.75
CA ARG A 40 10.92 -1.04 -8.80
C ARG A 40 11.25 -0.25 -10.05
N CYS A 41 12.21 0.66 -9.93
CA CYS A 41 12.80 1.32 -11.08
C CYS A 41 13.63 0.30 -11.87
N GLY A 42 13.44 0.28 -13.20
CA GLY A 42 14.22 -0.59 -14.08
C GLY A 42 15.72 -0.24 -14.15
N THR A 43 16.11 0.96 -13.69
CA THR A 43 17.46 1.52 -13.87
C THR A 43 18.26 1.65 -12.57
N CYS A 44 17.65 2.13 -11.48
CA CYS A 44 18.37 2.48 -10.25
C CYS A 44 18.00 1.63 -9.02
N ASP A 45 17.22 0.57 -9.19
CA ASP A 45 16.74 -0.35 -8.13
C ASP A 45 15.93 0.30 -6.99
N VAL A 46 15.62 1.59 -7.10
CA VAL A 46 14.75 2.31 -6.18
C VAL A 46 13.36 1.68 -6.19
N ARG A 47 12.77 1.52 -5.00
CA ARG A 47 11.46 0.90 -4.81
C ARG A 47 10.43 1.93 -4.34
N ARG A 48 9.20 1.79 -4.84
CA ARG A 48 8.04 2.59 -4.45
C ARG A 48 6.83 1.67 -4.26
N VAL A 49 5.86 2.13 -3.47
CA VAL A 49 4.57 1.47 -3.30
C VAL A 49 3.48 2.36 -3.90
N ASP A 50 2.75 1.83 -4.87
CA ASP A 50 1.65 2.53 -5.53
C ASP A 50 0.31 1.90 -5.10
N LEU A 51 -0.68 2.73 -4.77
CA LEU A 51 -2.05 2.29 -4.49
C LEU A 51 -2.93 2.52 -5.74
N GLN A 52 -3.54 1.45 -6.23
CA GLN A 52 -4.63 1.51 -7.20
C GLN A 52 -5.95 1.33 -6.43
N PRO A 53 -6.73 2.40 -6.18
CA PRO A 53 -7.95 2.31 -5.37
C PRO A 53 -9.00 1.40 -6.03
N THR A 54 -9.72 0.63 -5.22
CA THR A 54 -10.99 0.04 -5.66
C THR A 54 -12.05 1.14 -5.64
N GLY A 55 -12.88 1.26 -6.68
CA GLY A 55 -13.86 2.34 -6.79
C GLY A 55 -14.69 2.54 -5.52
N THR A 56 -15.01 3.80 -5.20
CA THR A 56 -15.58 4.33 -3.94
C THR A 56 -16.96 3.78 -3.53
N LEU A 57 -17.48 2.77 -4.22
CA LEU A 57 -18.79 2.21 -3.89
C LEU A 57 -18.72 1.45 -2.56
N PRO A 58 -19.72 1.62 -1.67
CA PRO A 58 -19.74 0.94 -0.38
C PRO A 58 -19.77 -0.59 -0.58
N PRO A 59 -19.11 -1.37 0.30
CA PRO A 59 -19.06 -2.82 0.17
C PRO A 59 -20.46 -3.41 0.30
N ILE A 60 -20.82 -4.30 -0.62
CA ILE A 60 -22.09 -5.05 -0.59
C ILE A 60 -21.89 -6.29 0.26
N ALA A 61 -22.85 -6.62 1.12
CA ALA A 61 -22.79 -7.81 1.95
C ALA A 61 -22.81 -9.09 1.09
N LEU A 62 -21.73 -9.89 1.17
CA LEU A 62 -21.61 -11.21 0.53
C LEU A 62 -21.91 -12.37 1.49
N SER A 63 -22.15 -12.08 2.76
CA SER A 63 -22.45 -13.07 3.80
C SER A 63 -23.66 -12.63 4.62
N CYS A 64 -24.34 -13.60 5.21
CA CYS A 64 -25.41 -13.38 6.17
C CYS A 64 -24.86 -13.64 7.58
N PRO A 65 -25.22 -12.82 8.60
CA PRO A 65 -24.85 -13.10 9.98
C PRO A 65 -25.36 -14.47 10.42
N ILE A 66 -24.50 -15.23 11.10
CA ILE A 66 -24.87 -16.51 11.73
C ILE A 66 -25.05 -16.29 13.24
N GLY A 67 -26.28 -16.52 13.73
CA GLY A 67 -26.66 -16.49 15.15
C GLY A 67 -28.15 -16.11 15.32
N SER A 68 -28.96 -16.74 16.17
CA SER A 68 -28.71 -17.80 17.14
C SER A 68 -30.01 -18.60 17.26
N SER A 69 -30.02 -19.89 16.92
CA SER A 69 -31.16 -20.75 17.23
C SER A 69 -31.28 -20.85 18.75
N ARG A 70 -32.39 -20.33 19.28
CA ARG A 70 -32.74 -20.34 20.70
C ARG A 70 -33.11 -21.74 21.17
#